data_AF-A0AAE1QHE3-F1
#
_entry.id   AF-A0AAE1QHE3-F1
#
_cell.length_a   1.000
_cell.length_b   1.000
_cell.length_c   1.000
_cell.angle_alpha   90.00
_cell.angle_beta   90.00
_cell.angle_gamma   90.00
#
_symmetry.space_group_name_H-M   'P 1'
#
loop_
_entity.id
_entity.type
_entity.pdbx_description
1 polymer ?
#
loop_
_entity_poly.entity_id
_entity_poly.type
_entity_poly.pdbx_seq_one_letter_code
_entity_poly.pdbx_strand_id
1 'polypeptide(L)'
;MASTSGEGDVQGHNLVVKTGRNPSEWKKNIAKRKRNSGEEYESSVTRKVVKKNEIGAPCRDGCFEKMGMNNIKAIHESFWGLGDFNLQNAFIQKFCVKGVVKRRRVRVRGDAPPRRSCTRSYSFLCGDNVIPVCATAFRSVLSISTKRLHTAVESVTPTGTPRVDRRGKHVPKHAMPASRKNLVEQHVKSFPTVSSHYTRAKSPLMRYLDTDMTLKKMFFLYKEWLFDTNEEEEPVKFSYYKKVVRRYRLGFKPPNTDTCSKCDRYEVSKKDASTEEEAVRIQADWDDHLRFAKEGMKAMKKLQEDDDPNTRYHVIALKNTDFLDVEVLQQEFTHRKPKPPYSFQEARSFELRTTFSDGYFICMDYTGEALGSVRLMKGQARLSRHLFDLSQTQLPQKYPQKRRLQSGKVEHLQQLMRYIPEANQQYLQYIIRKQQELDDEDSSEDEDDDVLQYDSEDETCVDDPQPRQE
;
A
#
# COMPACT_ATOMS: atom_id res chain seq x y z
N MET A 1 -20.21 -37.27 12.01
CA MET A 1 -19.48 -37.06 13.27
C MET A 1 -18.35 -36.08 12.99
N ALA A 2 -18.34 -34.96 13.74
CA ALA A 2 -17.33 -33.91 13.94
C ALA A 2 -16.27 -33.68 12.82
N SER A 3 -16.23 -32.56 12.10
CA SER A 3 -15.91 -31.18 12.54
C SER A 3 -14.62 -31.07 13.37
N THR A 4 -13.55 -30.53 12.78
CA THR A 4 -12.78 -29.42 13.38
C THR A 4 -12.07 -28.62 12.30
N SER A 5 -12.52 -27.37 12.18
CA SER A 5 -11.94 -26.23 11.51
C SER A 5 -10.70 -25.75 12.29
N GLY A 6 -9.65 -25.37 11.57
CA GLY A 6 -8.53 -24.59 12.08
C GLY A 6 -8.49 -23.25 11.37
N GLU A 7 -9.36 -22.33 11.78
CA GLU A 7 -9.30 -20.92 11.42
C GLU A 7 -8.15 -20.25 12.19
N GLY A 8 -7.02 -20.06 11.52
CA GLY A 8 -5.96 -19.17 12.00
C GLY A 8 -6.27 -17.75 11.56
N ASP A 9 -6.85 -16.96 12.47
CA ASP A 9 -7.07 -15.52 12.32
C ASP A 9 -5.73 -14.77 12.22
N VAL A 10 -5.23 -14.63 10.99
CA VAL A 10 -4.21 -13.62 10.68
C VAL A 10 -4.94 -12.29 10.62
N GLN A 11 -4.81 -11.49 11.68
CA GLN A 11 -5.36 -10.15 11.78
C GLN A 11 -5.03 -9.37 10.51
N GLY A 12 -6.06 -9.18 9.69
CA GLY A 12 -5.96 -8.52 8.42
C GLY A 12 -5.50 -7.09 8.63
N HIS A 13 -4.34 -6.74 8.07
CA HIS A 13 -4.04 -5.34 7.77
C HIS A 13 -5.25 -4.76 7.05
N ASN A 14 -5.98 -3.88 7.75
CA ASN A 14 -7.02 -3.06 7.16
C ASN A 14 -6.35 -2.18 6.10
N LEU A 15 -6.35 -2.68 4.86
CA LEU A 15 -6.21 -1.82 3.70
C LEU A 15 -7.28 -0.76 3.88
N VAL A 16 -6.88 0.48 4.13
CA VAL A 16 -7.80 1.62 4.13
C VAL A 16 -8.46 1.62 2.77
N VAL A 17 -9.62 0.98 2.67
CA VAL A 17 -10.51 1.06 1.54
C VAL A 17 -10.83 2.52 1.48
N LYS A 18 -10.15 3.26 0.59
CA LYS A 18 -10.54 4.63 0.24
C LYS A 18 -12.02 4.53 -0.05
N THR A 19 -12.86 5.04 0.84
CA THR A 19 -14.31 4.92 0.77
C THR A 19 -14.74 5.44 -0.59
N GLY A 20 -14.94 4.50 -1.52
CA GLY A 20 -15.46 4.81 -2.83
C GLY A 20 -16.79 5.46 -2.59
N ARG A 21 -17.05 6.60 -3.23
CA ARG A 21 -18.40 7.18 -3.21
C ARG A 21 -19.32 6.08 -3.71
N ASN A 22 -20.26 5.63 -2.88
CA ASN A 22 -21.24 4.63 -3.29
C ASN A 22 -22.46 5.34 -3.89
N PRO A 23 -22.55 5.53 -5.22
CA PRO A 23 -23.58 6.38 -5.78
C PRO A 23 -24.96 5.73 -5.66
N SER A 24 -25.06 4.41 -5.55
CA SER A 24 -26.34 3.72 -5.40
C SER A 24 -27.06 4.06 -4.10
N GLU A 25 -26.31 4.44 -3.06
CA GLU A 25 -26.85 4.82 -1.75
C GLU A 25 -27.23 6.30 -1.67
N TRP A 26 -26.93 7.10 -2.69
CA TRP A 26 -27.35 8.50 -2.69
C TRP A 26 -28.87 8.60 -2.65
N LYS A 27 -29.40 9.42 -1.74
CA LYS A 27 -30.85 9.63 -1.57
C LYS A 27 -31.60 9.82 -2.90
N LYS A 28 -31.01 10.57 -3.84
CA LYS A 28 -31.56 10.80 -5.19
C LYS A 28 -31.62 9.52 -6.04
N ASN A 29 -30.59 8.67 -5.97
CA ASN A 29 -30.51 7.43 -6.74
C ASN A 29 -31.42 6.35 -6.13
N ILE A 30 -31.49 6.26 -4.80
CA ILE A 30 -32.46 5.42 -4.10
C ILE A 30 -33.89 5.83 -4.49
N ALA A 31 -34.23 7.12 -4.38
CA ALA A 31 -35.57 7.61 -4.75
C ALA A 31 -35.89 7.38 -6.23
N LYS A 32 -34.91 7.54 -7.13
CA LYS A 32 -35.08 7.23 -8.55
C LYS A 32 -35.36 5.74 -8.78
N ARG A 33 -34.62 4.85 -8.11
CA ARG A 33 -34.82 3.40 -8.19
C ARG A 33 -36.22 3.03 -7.69
N LYS A 34 -36.59 3.47 -6.49
CA LYS A 34 -37.92 3.23 -5.89
C LYS A 34 -39.06 3.75 -6.77
N ARG A 35 -38.92 4.96 -7.34
CA ARG A 35 -39.89 5.49 -8.31
C ARG A 35 -40.05 4.59 -9.52
N ASN A 36 -38.94 4.08 -10.07
CA ASN A 36 -39.00 3.22 -11.24
C ASN A 36 -39.51 1.81 -10.90
N SER A 37 -39.34 1.32 -9.67
CA SER A 37 -39.93 0.06 -9.20
C SER A 37 -41.37 0.20 -8.68
N GLY A 38 -41.95 1.41 -8.75
CA GLY A 38 -43.31 1.66 -8.27
C GLY A 38 -43.45 1.59 -6.75
N GLU A 39 -42.34 1.60 -6.01
CA GLU A 39 -42.31 1.59 -4.56
C GLU A 39 -42.57 2.99 -3.97
N GLU A 40 -42.91 3.02 -2.68
CA GLU A 40 -43.04 4.27 -1.94
C GLU A 40 -41.69 5.00 -1.85
N TYR A 41 -41.67 6.28 -2.17
CA TYR A 41 -40.47 7.11 -2.08
C TYR A 41 -40.76 8.55 -1.69
N GLU A 42 -39.80 9.19 -1.04
CA GLU A 42 -39.84 10.63 -0.78
C GLU A 42 -39.29 11.40 -2.00
N SER A 43 -40.09 12.33 -2.52
CA SER A 43 -39.67 13.18 -3.62
C SER A 43 -38.61 14.18 -3.16
N SER A 44 -37.43 14.16 -3.77
CA SER A 44 -36.36 15.12 -3.44
C SER A 44 -36.70 16.58 -3.75
N VAL A 45 -37.73 16.84 -4.56
CA VAL A 45 -38.14 18.20 -4.97
C VAL A 45 -39.27 18.70 -4.08
N THR A 46 -40.30 17.90 -3.87
CA THR A 46 -41.50 18.31 -3.14
C THR A 46 -41.48 17.89 -1.66
N ARG A 47 -40.53 17.03 -1.25
CA ARG A 47 -40.42 16.41 0.08
C ARG A 47 -41.67 15.64 0.53
N LYS A 48 -42.55 15.32 -0.40
CA LYS A 48 -43.77 14.53 -0.14
C LYS A 48 -43.46 13.06 -0.38
N VAL A 49 -44.05 12.22 0.46
CA VAL A 49 -44.07 10.76 0.28
C VAL A 49 -45.05 10.44 -0.85
N VAL A 50 -44.54 9.79 -1.89
CA VAL A 50 -45.32 9.25 -2.99
C VAL A 50 -45.56 7.78 -2.69
N LYS A 51 -46.83 7.41 -2.49
CA LYS A 51 -47.24 6.03 -2.16
C LYS A 51 -46.81 5.04 -3.23
N LYS A 52 -46.71 3.77 -2.83
CA LYS A 52 -46.52 2.64 -3.74
C LYS A 52 -47.64 2.61 -4.80
N ASN A 53 -47.30 2.21 -6.02
CA ASN A 53 -48.27 2.01 -7.07
C ASN A 53 -49.00 0.69 -6.87
N GLU A 54 -50.33 0.78 -6.87
CA GLU A 54 -51.24 -0.34 -6.70
C GLU A 54 -52.19 -0.39 -7.90
N ILE A 55 -52.62 -1.60 -8.28
CA ILE A 55 -53.55 -1.81 -9.39
C ILE A 55 -54.81 -0.96 -9.17
N GLY A 56 -55.13 -0.16 -10.17
CA GLY A 56 -56.29 0.75 -10.12
C GLY A 56 -57.64 0.03 -10.24
N ALA A 57 -58.72 0.80 -10.11
CA ALA A 57 -60.08 0.28 -10.18
C ALA A 57 -60.38 -0.41 -11.54
N PRO A 58 -61.24 -1.46 -11.52
CA PRO A 58 -61.70 -2.13 -12.73
C PRO A 58 -62.37 -1.17 -13.73
N CYS A 59 -62.22 -1.45 -15.02
CA CYS A 59 -62.92 -0.71 -16.05
C CYS A 59 -64.38 -1.18 -16.20
N ARG A 60 -65.22 -0.32 -16.78
CA ARG A 60 -66.61 -0.66 -17.13
C ARG A 60 -66.75 -1.71 -18.23
N ASP A 61 -65.72 -1.89 -19.07
CA ASP A 61 -65.77 -2.76 -20.26
C ASP A 61 -65.44 -4.25 -19.96
N GLY A 62 -65.46 -4.66 -18.68
CA GLY A 62 -65.21 -6.05 -18.26
C GLY A 62 -63.81 -6.59 -18.58
N CYS A 63 -62.82 -5.73 -18.84
CA CYS A 63 -61.47 -6.20 -19.20
C CYS A 63 -60.78 -6.96 -18.05
N PHE A 64 -61.08 -6.61 -16.79
CA PHE A 64 -60.47 -7.24 -15.62
C PHE A 64 -60.90 -8.71 -15.48
N GLU A 65 -62.18 -8.98 -15.73
CA GLU A 65 -62.74 -10.33 -15.75
C GLU A 65 -62.15 -11.17 -16.88
N LYS A 66 -62.05 -10.58 -18.09
CA LYS A 66 -61.46 -11.26 -19.26
C LYS A 66 -60.01 -11.68 -19.07
N MET A 67 -59.22 -10.88 -18.37
CA MET A 67 -57.80 -11.20 -18.11
C MET A 67 -57.63 -12.12 -16.90
N GLY A 68 -58.48 -12.00 -15.89
CA GLY A 68 -58.33 -12.66 -14.61
C GLY A 68 -57.31 -11.96 -13.70
N MET A 69 -57.60 -11.94 -12.39
CA MET A 69 -56.81 -11.19 -11.41
C MET A 69 -55.35 -11.67 -11.29
N ASN A 70 -55.08 -12.96 -11.48
CA ASN A 70 -53.73 -13.52 -11.40
C ASN A 70 -52.83 -12.97 -12.50
N ASN A 71 -53.33 -12.92 -13.75
CA ASN A 71 -52.59 -12.34 -14.88
C ASN A 71 -52.37 -10.84 -14.67
N ILE A 72 -53.37 -10.12 -14.15
CA ILE A 72 -53.25 -8.69 -13.87
C ILE A 72 -52.14 -8.42 -12.84
N LYS A 73 -52.10 -9.18 -11.76
CA LYS A 73 -51.02 -9.09 -10.76
C LYS A 73 -49.66 -9.39 -11.37
N ALA A 74 -49.54 -10.48 -12.14
CA ALA A 74 -48.29 -10.85 -12.81
C ALA A 74 -47.81 -9.77 -13.78
N ILE A 75 -48.72 -9.16 -14.57
CA ILE A 75 -48.39 -8.07 -15.49
C ILE A 75 -47.93 -6.82 -14.72
N HIS A 76 -48.65 -6.44 -13.65
CA HIS A 76 -48.30 -5.28 -12.83
C HIS A 76 -46.93 -5.47 -12.16
N GLU A 77 -46.68 -6.63 -11.56
CA GLU A 77 -45.40 -6.98 -10.93
C GLU A 77 -44.27 -7.05 -11.95
N SER A 78 -44.48 -7.65 -13.12
CA SER A 78 -43.50 -7.69 -14.19
C SER A 78 -43.13 -6.29 -14.67
N PHE A 79 -44.12 -5.43 -14.92
CA PHE A 79 -43.91 -4.07 -15.41
C PHE A 79 -43.10 -3.20 -14.43
N TRP A 80 -43.44 -3.24 -13.15
CA TRP A 80 -42.72 -2.48 -12.11
C TRP A 80 -41.39 -3.14 -11.74
N GLY A 81 -41.30 -4.46 -11.81
CA GLY A 81 -40.08 -5.24 -11.65
C GLY A 81 -38.98 -4.92 -12.67
N LEU A 82 -39.33 -4.33 -13.83
CA LEU A 82 -38.35 -3.84 -14.80
C LEU A 82 -37.39 -2.80 -14.20
N GLY A 83 -37.83 -1.97 -13.26
CA GLY A 83 -37.00 -0.98 -12.55
C GLY A 83 -36.32 0.10 -13.41
N ASP A 84 -36.53 0.09 -14.74
CA ASP A 84 -35.95 1.03 -15.69
C ASP A 84 -37.02 1.71 -16.54
N PHE A 85 -36.92 3.04 -16.62
CA PHE A 85 -37.89 3.89 -17.32
C PHE A 85 -37.95 3.62 -18.83
N ASN A 86 -36.82 3.27 -19.46
CA ASN A 86 -36.75 2.98 -20.89
C ASN A 86 -37.34 1.60 -21.19
N LEU A 87 -37.06 0.59 -20.35
CA LEU A 87 -37.68 -0.73 -20.48
C LEU A 87 -39.19 -0.65 -20.30
N GLN A 88 -39.67 0.15 -19.33
CA GLN A 88 -41.10 0.42 -19.16
C GLN A 88 -41.71 1.14 -20.38
N ASN A 89 -40.99 2.08 -21.01
CA ASN A 89 -41.45 2.69 -22.26
C ASN A 89 -41.59 1.66 -23.37
N ALA A 90 -40.58 0.79 -23.53
CA ALA A 90 -40.60 -0.27 -24.53
C ALA A 90 -41.79 -1.21 -24.31
N PHE A 91 -42.06 -1.57 -23.05
CA PHE A 91 -43.24 -2.36 -22.68
C PHE A 91 -44.54 -1.67 -23.10
N ILE A 92 -44.72 -0.39 -22.74
CA ILE A 92 -45.92 0.38 -23.11
C ILE A 92 -46.07 0.46 -24.63
N GLN A 93 -44.98 0.71 -25.35
CA GLN A 93 -44.99 0.85 -26.81
C GLN A 93 -45.31 -0.48 -27.52
N LYS A 94 -44.81 -1.61 -27.00
CA LYS A 94 -45.13 -2.94 -27.53
C LYS A 94 -46.63 -3.24 -27.45
N PHE A 95 -47.26 -2.87 -26.35
CA PHE A 95 -48.65 -3.21 -26.03
C PHE A 95 -49.66 -2.10 -26.36
N CYS A 96 -49.18 -0.92 -26.75
CA CYS A 96 -49.99 0.19 -27.23
C CYS A 96 -49.60 0.55 -28.68
N VAL A 97 -50.41 0.10 -29.63
CA VAL A 97 -50.16 0.31 -31.06
C VAL A 97 -50.93 1.55 -31.54
N LYS A 98 -50.21 2.47 -32.18
CA LYS A 98 -50.81 3.64 -32.86
C LYS A 98 -51.16 3.25 -34.30
N GLY A 99 -52.44 3.32 -34.64
CA GLY A 99 -52.96 3.05 -35.98
C GLY A 99 -53.55 4.29 -36.65
N VAL A 100 -53.68 4.22 -37.98
CA VAL A 100 -54.42 5.21 -38.78
C VAL A 100 -55.92 5.09 -38.53
N VAL A 101 -56.63 6.22 -38.64
CA VAL A 101 -58.09 6.25 -38.49
C VAL A 101 -58.72 5.64 -39.74
N LYS A 102 -59.24 4.40 -39.64
CA LYS A 102 -59.76 3.62 -40.78
C LYS A 102 -61.08 4.14 -41.37
N ARG A 103 -61.93 4.81 -40.57
CA ARG A 103 -63.21 5.40 -41.03
C ARG A 103 -63.42 6.75 -40.37
N ARG A 104 -63.86 7.73 -41.16
CA ARG A 104 -64.25 9.06 -40.69
C ARG A 104 -65.66 9.36 -41.20
N ARG A 105 -66.53 9.91 -40.35
CA ARG A 105 -67.82 10.44 -40.79
C ARG A 105 -67.55 11.67 -41.68
N VAL A 106 -68.10 11.70 -42.89
CA VAL A 106 -67.97 12.83 -43.82
C VAL A 106 -68.53 14.08 -43.12
N ARG A 107 -67.76 15.15 -43.08
CA ARG A 107 -68.19 16.44 -42.53
C ARG A 107 -68.69 17.31 -43.67
N VAL A 108 -69.82 17.99 -43.47
CA VAL A 108 -70.30 19.05 -44.36
C VAL A 108 -69.32 20.24 -44.30
N ARG A 109 -69.12 20.95 -45.41
CA ARG A 109 -68.10 22.01 -45.57
C ARG A 109 -68.16 23.06 -44.46
N GLY A 110 -66.99 23.42 -43.91
CA GLY A 110 -66.81 24.49 -42.91
C GLY A 110 -66.31 24.06 -41.53
N ASP A 111 -66.20 22.75 -41.27
CA ASP A 111 -65.92 22.24 -39.93
C ASP A 111 -64.41 22.17 -39.60
N ALA A 112 -64.06 22.57 -38.37
CA ALA A 112 -62.69 22.70 -37.84
C ALA A 112 -61.84 21.43 -38.06
N PRO A 113 -60.49 21.52 -38.10
CA PRO A 113 -59.62 20.37 -38.34
C PRO A 113 -59.95 19.16 -37.43
N PRO A 114 -59.70 17.93 -37.91
CA PRO A 114 -60.10 16.72 -37.20
C PRO A 114 -59.47 16.65 -35.80
N ARG A 115 -60.32 16.48 -34.77
CA ARG A 115 -59.89 16.41 -33.35
C ARG A 115 -59.00 15.20 -33.02
N ARG A 116 -59.02 14.14 -33.84
CA ARG A 116 -58.15 12.95 -33.69
C ARG A 116 -57.47 12.58 -35.00
N SER A 117 -56.14 12.61 -34.99
CA SER A 117 -55.28 12.23 -36.11
C SER A 117 -54.89 10.75 -36.10
N CYS A 118 -55.07 10.04 -34.98
CA CYS A 118 -54.71 8.63 -34.84
C CYS A 118 -55.66 7.88 -33.89
N THR A 119 -55.68 6.56 -34.03
CA THR A 119 -56.33 5.63 -33.10
C THR A 119 -55.26 4.87 -32.34
N ARG A 120 -55.53 4.49 -31.09
CA ARG A 120 -54.64 3.65 -30.29
C ARG A 120 -55.37 2.39 -29.86
N SER A 121 -54.76 1.23 -30.05
CA SER A 121 -55.21 -0.06 -29.53
C SER A 121 -54.33 -0.48 -28.36
N TYR A 122 -54.93 -1.09 -27.34
CA TYR A 122 -54.25 -1.54 -26.14
C TYR A 122 -54.49 -3.03 -25.97
N SER A 123 -53.46 -3.76 -25.55
CA SER A 123 -53.53 -5.19 -25.34
C SER A 123 -52.56 -5.64 -24.26
N PHE A 124 -52.76 -6.80 -23.68
CA PHE A 124 -51.76 -7.46 -22.84
C PHE A 124 -51.57 -8.90 -23.30
N LEU A 125 -50.38 -9.43 -23.05
CA LEU A 125 -50.08 -10.84 -23.21
C LEU A 125 -50.44 -11.57 -21.91
N CYS A 126 -51.39 -12.50 -21.97
CA CYS A 126 -51.81 -13.35 -20.85
C CYS A 126 -51.58 -14.81 -21.26
N GLY A 127 -50.51 -15.42 -20.77
CA GLY A 127 -50.02 -16.70 -21.32
C GLY A 127 -49.60 -16.51 -22.78
N ASP A 128 -50.16 -17.32 -23.68
CA ASP A 128 -49.89 -17.24 -25.12
C ASP A 128 -50.88 -16.33 -25.88
N ASN A 129 -51.90 -15.82 -25.19
CA ASN A 129 -52.98 -15.05 -25.82
C ASN A 129 -52.80 -13.54 -25.63
N VAL A 130 -52.97 -12.79 -26.72
CA VAL A 130 -53.02 -11.32 -26.70
C VAL A 130 -54.45 -10.87 -26.49
N ILE A 131 -54.75 -10.36 -25.30
CA ILE A 131 -56.10 -9.90 -24.92
C ILE A 131 -56.21 -8.39 -25.18
N PRO A 132 -57.13 -7.94 -26.05
CA PRO A 132 -57.39 -6.52 -26.25
C PRO A 132 -58.12 -5.92 -25.05
N VAL A 133 -57.69 -4.73 -24.63
CA VAL A 133 -58.25 -4.03 -23.46
C VAL A 133 -58.57 -2.58 -23.78
N CYS A 134 -59.44 -1.96 -22.98
CA CYS A 134 -59.71 -0.54 -23.11
C CYS A 134 -58.56 0.31 -22.51
N ALA A 135 -58.50 1.59 -22.89
CA ALA A 135 -57.48 2.52 -22.40
C ALA A 135 -57.53 2.70 -20.87
N THR A 136 -58.71 2.55 -20.26
CA THR A 136 -58.89 2.65 -18.81
C THR A 136 -58.31 1.44 -18.11
N ALA A 137 -58.61 0.23 -18.59
CA ALA A 137 -58.02 -0.99 -18.06
C ALA A 137 -56.49 -0.97 -18.18
N PHE A 138 -55.95 -0.59 -19.34
CA PHE A 138 -54.51 -0.51 -19.55
C PHE A 138 -53.80 0.39 -18.53
N ARG A 139 -54.39 1.57 -18.24
CA ARG A 139 -53.85 2.51 -17.26
C ARG A 139 -54.04 2.04 -15.82
N SER A 140 -55.17 1.41 -15.50
CA SER A 140 -55.44 0.87 -14.16
C SER A 140 -54.51 -0.31 -13.84
N VAL A 141 -54.30 -1.23 -14.79
CA VAL A 141 -53.43 -2.41 -14.61
C VAL A 141 -51.97 -2.02 -14.42
N LEU A 142 -51.48 -0.98 -15.11
CA LEU A 142 -50.09 -0.51 -14.96
C LEU A 142 -49.95 0.61 -13.92
N SER A 143 -51.06 1.13 -13.41
CA SER A 143 -51.12 2.27 -12.48
C SER A 143 -50.36 3.50 -12.98
N ILE A 144 -50.55 3.83 -14.25
CA ILE A 144 -49.89 4.98 -14.91
C ILE A 144 -50.90 6.07 -15.28
N SER A 145 -50.44 7.32 -15.24
CA SER A 145 -51.26 8.46 -15.68
C SER A 145 -51.46 8.46 -17.21
N THR A 146 -52.54 9.09 -17.66
CA THR A 146 -52.80 9.30 -19.10
C THR A 146 -51.62 10.02 -19.78
N LYS A 147 -51.06 11.04 -19.13
CA LYS A 147 -49.89 11.77 -19.66
C LYS A 147 -48.69 10.83 -19.85
N ARG A 148 -48.41 9.96 -18.88
CA ARG A 148 -47.30 8.98 -18.96
C ARG A 148 -47.44 8.05 -20.16
N LEU A 149 -48.65 7.53 -20.38
CA LEU A 149 -48.98 6.67 -21.52
C LEU A 149 -48.78 7.39 -22.85
N HIS A 150 -49.33 8.61 -22.99
CA HIS A 150 -49.19 9.39 -24.20
C HIS A 150 -47.73 9.73 -24.52
N THR A 151 -46.97 10.20 -23.54
CA THR A 151 -45.55 10.52 -23.71
C THR A 151 -44.75 9.28 -24.09
N ALA A 152 -45.03 8.11 -23.49
CA ALA A 152 -44.34 6.87 -23.85
C ALA A 152 -44.57 6.51 -25.32
N VAL A 153 -45.83 6.53 -25.78
CA VAL A 153 -46.20 6.20 -27.17
C VAL A 153 -45.63 7.20 -28.19
N GLU A 154 -45.51 8.48 -27.82
CA GLU A 154 -44.93 9.51 -28.69
C GLU A 154 -43.39 9.52 -28.68
N SER A 155 -42.77 8.97 -27.63
CA SER A 155 -41.31 8.86 -27.47
C SER A 155 -40.71 7.69 -28.27
N VAL A 156 -41.03 7.62 -29.56
CA VAL A 156 -40.52 6.60 -30.49
C VAL A 156 -39.65 7.30 -31.53
N THR A 157 -38.54 6.68 -31.93
CA THR A 157 -37.68 7.16 -33.02
C THR A 157 -38.35 6.91 -34.38
N PRO A 158 -37.90 7.55 -35.47
CA PRO A 158 -38.40 7.24 -36.81
C PRO A 158 -38.26 5.76 -37.19
N THR A 159 -37.28 5.05 -36.61
CA THR A 159 -37.02 3.63 -36.84
C THR A 159 -37.86 2.69 -35.94
N GLY A 160 -38.79 3.23 -35.13
CA GLY A 160 -39.67 2.42 -34.28
C GLY A 160 -39.09 2.00 -32.93
N THR A 161 -37.88 2.47 -32.56
CA THR A 161 -37.26 2.15 -31.27
C THR A 161 -37.65 3.16 -30.17
N PRO A 162 -37.74 2.73 -28.89
CA PRO A 162 -37.99 3.65 -27.80
C PRO A 162 -36.90 4.73 -27.71
N ARG A 163 -37.30 6.00 -27.65
CA ARG A 163 -36.35 7.10 -27.42
C ARG A 163 -35.78 6.99 -26.01
N VAL A 164 -34.46 6.97 -25.92
CA VAL A 164 -33.73 6.93 -24.64
C VAL A 164 -34.03 8.17 -23.81
N ASP A 165 -34.32 7.97 -22.52
CA ASP A 165 -34.50 9.04 -21.56
C ASP A 165 -33.22 9.89 -21.42
N ARG A 166 -33.36 11.19 -21.68
CA ARG A 166 -32.28 12.20 -21.61
C ARG A 166 -32.39 13.11 -20.39
N ARG A 167 -33.38 12.90 -19.50
CA ARG A 167 -33.53 13.72 -18.29
C ARG A 167 -32.28 13.63 -17.40
N GLY A 168 -31.83 14.78 -16.92
CA GLY A 168 -30.63 14.87 -16.08
C GLY A 168 -29.31 14.54 -16.79
N LYS A 169 -29.31 14.37 -18.12
CA LYS A 169 -28.11 14.10 -18.93
C LYS A 169 -27.58 15.35 -19.66
N HIS A 170 -28.05 16.53 -19.27
CA HIS A 170 -27.54 17.79 -19.83
C HIS A 170 -26.12 18.06 -19.29
N VAL A 171 -25.23 18.52 -20.17
CA VAL A 171 -23.86 18.92 -19.78
C VAL A 171 -23.96 20.23 -18.99
N PRO A 172 -23.50 20.30 -17.73
CA PRO A 172 -23.56 21.55 -16.97
C PRO A 172 -22.87 22.71 -17.70
N LYS A 173 -23.42 23.94 -17.58
CA LYS A 173 -22.86 25.14 -18.23
C LYS A 173 -21.38 25.38 -17.90
N HIS A 174 -20.98 25.08 -16.67
CA HIS A 174 -19.61 25.21 -16.17
C HIS A 174 -18.89 23.85 -16.08
N ALA A 175 -19.25 22.90 -16.94
CA ALA A 175 -18.52 21.65 -17.04
C ALA A 175 -17.11 21.92 -17.58
N MET A 176 -16.11 21.27 -16.97
CA MET A 176 -14.75 21.34 -17.48
C MET A 176 -14.69 20.79 -18.92
N PRO A 177 -14.09 21.53 -19.87
CA PRO A 177 -13.89 21.06 -21.23
C PRO A 177 -13.14 19.73 -21.28
N ALA A 178 -13.45 18.90 -22.28
CA ALA A 178 -12.82 17.61 -22.45
C ALA A 178 -11.31 17.73 -22.71
N SER A 179 -10.89 18.76 -23.46
CA SER A 179 -9.48 19.08 -23.72
C SER A 179 -8.68 19.24 -22.42
N ARG A 180 -9.11 20.16 -21.55
CA ARG A 180 -8.46 20.42 -20.25
C ARG A 180 -8.46 19.22 -19.32
N LYS A 181 -9.53 18.41 -19.36
CA LYS A 181 -9.59 17.16 -18.60
C LYS A 181 -8.54 16.17 -19.11
N ASN A 182 -8.36 16.05 -20.42
CA ASN A 182 -7.39 15.16 -21.04
C ASN A 182 -5.95 15.58 -20.68
N LEU A 183 -5.64 16.88 -20.65
CA LEU A 183 -4.33 17.39 -20.21
C LEU A 183 -3.99 16.94 -18.78
N VAL A 184 -4.94 17.07 -17.85
CA VAL A 184 -4.76 16.58 -16.49
C VAL A 184 -4.55 15.06 -16.46
N GLU A 185 -5.33 14.30 -17.24
CA GLU A 185 -5.21 12.84 -17.30
C GLU A 185 -3.89 12.38 -17.95
N GLN A 186 -3.36 13.13 -18.92
CA GLN A 186 -2.06 12.91 -19.54
C GLN A 186 -0.93 13.13 -18.52
N HIS A 187 -0.95 14.25 -17.82
CA HIS A 187 0.02 14.55 -16.77
C HIS A 187 0.00 13.51 -15.63
N VAL A 188 -1.19 13.04 -15.20
CA VAL A 188 -1.26 12.00 -14.16
C VAL A 188 -0.67 10.66 -14.63
N LYS A 189 -0.76 10.36 -15.93
CA LYS A 189 -0.22 9.13 -16.52
C LYS A 189 1.29 9.19 -16.81
N SER A 190 1.89 10.38 -16.88
CA SER A 190 3.33 10.51 -17.14
C SER A 190 4.20 10.13 -15.95
N PHE A 191 3.65 10.08 -14.72
CA PHE A 191 4.41 9.69 -13.54
C PHE A 191 4.84 8.22 -13.58
N PRO A 192 6.12 7.92 -13.29
CA PRO A 192 6.56 6.54 -13.09
C PRO A 192 5.88 5.95 -11.86
N THR A 193 5.42 4.71 -11.96
CA THR A 193 4.69 4.03 -10.89
C THR A 193 5.12 2.58 -10.73
N VAL A 194 5.27 2.15 -9.48
CA VAL A 194 5.73 0.81 -9.11
C VAL A 194 4.56 -0.01 -8.56
N SER A 195 4.51 -1.31 -8.88
CA SER A 195 3.61 -2.24 -8.20
C SER A 195 4.28 -2.76 -6.93
N SER A 196 3.62 -2.72 -5.77
CA SER A 196 4.18 -3.33 -4.58
C SER A 196 4.27 -4.86 -4.77
N HIS A 197 5.44 -5.45 -4.56
CA HIS A 197 5.63 -6.90 -4.61
C HIS A 197 4.71 -7.62 -3.62
N TYR A 198 4.61 -7.09 -2.40
CA TYR A 198 3.88 -7.70 -1.28
C TYR A 198 2.36 -7.65 -1.39
N THR A 199 1.77 -6.60 -1.98
CA THR A 199 0.30 -6.52 -2.11
C THR A 199 -0.21 -6.82 -3.51
N ARG A 200 0.63 -7.34 -4.40
CA ARG A 200 0.22 -7.70 -5.76
C ARG A 200 -0.93 -8.72 -5.78
N ALA A 201 -0.91 -9.70 -4.87
CA ALA A 201 -1.98 -10.68 -4.72
C ALA A 201 -3.28 -10.09 -4.15
N LYS A 202 -3.17 -9.11 -3.23
CA LYS A 202 -4.32 -8.50 -2.54
C LYS A 202 -4.91 -7.29 -3.29
N SER A 203 -4.09 -6.57 -4.07
CA SER A 203 -4.48 -5.35 -4.77
C SER A 203 -3.78 -5.23 -6.14
N PRO A 204 -4.12 -6.09 -7.12
CA PRO A 204 -3.38 -6.22 -8.39
C PRO A 204 -3.39 -4.96 -9.28
N LEU A 205 -4.40 -4.08 -9.10
CA LEU A 205 -4.55 -2.83 -9.86
C LEU A 205 -3.98 -1.61 -9.13
N MET A 206 -3.43 -1.78 -7.92
CA MET A 206 -2.88 -0.70 -7.11
C MET A 206 -1.45 -0.41 -7.56
N ARG A 207 -1.18 0.83 -7.95
CA ARG A 207 0.18 1.30 -8.27
C ARG A 207 0.59 2.35 -7.26
N TYR A 208 1.89 2.45 -6.99
CA TYR A 208 2.46 3.37 -6.02
C TYR A 208 3.38 4.36 -6.72
N LEU A 209 3.26 5.62 -6.31
CA LEU A 209 4.21 6.68 -6.64
C LEU A 209 5.38 6.63 -5.65
N ASP A 210 6.43 7.38 -5.97
CA ASP A 210 7.59 7.58 -5.09
C ASP A 210 7.17 8.07 -3.68
N THR A 211 7.93 7.69 -2.65
CA THR A 211 7.60 7.94 -1.23
C THR A 211 7.49 9.43 -0.91
N ASP A 212 8.25 10.25 -1.61
CA ASP A 212 8.29 11.70 -1.42
C ASP A 212 7.27 12.42 -2.29
N MET A 213 6.60 11.69 -3.18
CA MET A 213 5.58 12.24 -4.05
C MET A 213 4.33 12.52 -3.24
N THR A 214 3.91 13.77 -3.23
CA THR A 214 2.64 14.17 -2.62
C THR A 214 1.71 14.73 -3.68
N LEU A 215 0.41 14.70 -3.41
CA LEU A 215 -0.57 15.29 -4.33
C LEU A 215 -0.33 16.79 -4.58
N LYS A 216 0.22 17.51 -3.60
CA LYS A 216 0.62 18.92 -3.75
C LYS A 216 1.80 19.05 -4.72
N LYS A 217 2.85 18.24 -4.54
CA LYS A 217 4.01 18.19 -5.45
C LYS A 217 3.58 17.83 -6.88
N MET A 218 2.73 16.81 -7.04
CA MET A 218 2.16 16.47 -8.35
C MET A 218 1.42 17.65 -9.00
N PHE A 219 0.70 18.46 -8.22
CA PHE A 219 0.00 19.63 -8.77
C PHE A 219 0.96 20.77 -9.12
N PHE A 220 2.07 20.91 -8.38
CA PHE A 220 3.11 21.86 -8.72
C PHE A 220 3.77 21.49 -10.05
N LEU A 221 4.20 20.23 -10.20
CA LEU A 221 4.74 19.69 -11.46
C LEU A 221 3.75 19.79 -12.62
N TYR A 222 2.45 19.64 -12.35
CA TYR A 222 1.41 19.85 -13.38
C TYR A 222 1.40 21.27 -13.93
N LYS A 223 1.63 22.27 -13.07
CA LYS A 223 1.65 23.67 -13.50
C LYS A 223 2.88 23.97 -14.35
N GLU A 224 4.03 23.44 -13.97
CA GLU A 224 5.28 23.55 -14.74
C GLU A 224 5.14 22.84 -16.09
N TRP A 225 4.74 21.56 -16.08
CA TRP A 225 4.54 20.79 -17.31
C TRP A 225 3.52 21.44 -18.26
N LEU A 226 2.45 22.04 -17.72
CA LEU A 226 1.46 22.74 -18.52
C LEU A 226 2.02 24.01 -19.13
N PHE A 227 2.79 24.78 -18.36
CA PHE A 227 3.48 25.99 -18.86
C PHE A 227 4.42 25.65 -20.02
N ASP A 228 5.20 24.57 -19.89
CA ASP A 228 6.17 24.16 -20.92
C ASP A 228 5.51 23.57 -22.18
N THR A 229 4.39 22.87 -22.02
CA THR A 229 3.76 22.13 -23.15
C THR A 229 2.62 22.91 -23.81
N ASN A 230 1.90 23.76 -23.07
CA ASN A 230 0.72 24.49 -23.53
C ASN A 230 0.60 25.84 -22.81
N GLU A 231 1.46 26.80 -23.18
CA GLU A 231 1.56 28.13 -22.55
C GLU A 231 0.23 28.90 -22.49
N GLU A 232 -0.67 28.70 -23.47
CA GLU A 232 -1.96 29.40 -23.56
C GLU A 232 -3.04 28.87 -22.60
N GLU A 233 -2.85 27.69 -22.00
CA GLU A 233 -3.85 27.03 -21.16
C GLU A 233 -3.59 27.27 -19.66
N GLU A 234 -4.53 27.92 -18.98
CA GLU A 234 -4.41 28.08 -17.53
C GLU A 234 -4.49 26.74 -16.78
N PRO A 235 -3.79 26.54 -15.67
CA PRO A 235 -3.93 25.35 -14.84
C PRO A 235 -5.34 25.18 -14.25
N VAL A 236 -5.80 23.94 -14.15
CA VAL A 236 -7.04 23.65 -13.40
C VAL A 236 -6.85 23.92 -11.89
N LYS A 237 -7.94 24.17 -11.17
CA LYS A 237 -7.90 24.29 -9.70
C LYS A 237 -7.41 23.00 -9.05
N PHE A 238 -6.64 23.11 -7.97
CA PHE A 238 -6.13 21.97 -7.20
C PHE A 238 -7.23 20.99 -6.77
N SER A 239 -8.41 21.50 -6.39
CA SER A 239 -9.56 20.67 -6.01
C SER A 239 -10.03 19.76 -7.14
N TYR A 240 -9.99 20.24 -8.38
CA TYR A 240 -10.31 19.45 -9.57
C TYR A 240 -9.20 18.44 -9.86
N TYR A 241 -7.93 18.88 -9.88
CA TYR A 241 -6.77 17.99 -10.05
C TYR A 241 -6.79 16.83 -9.05
N LYS A 242 -6.96 17.13 -7.77
CA LYS A 242 -7.14 16.18 -6.67
C LYS A 242 -8.28 15.19 -6.91
N LYS A 243 -9.41 15.66 -7.44
CA LYS A 243 -10.55 14.80 -7.81
C LYS A 243 -10.20 13.88 -8.97
N VAL A 244 -9.43 14.34 -9.96
CA VAL A 244 -8.97 13.52 -11.08
C VAL A 244 -7.99 12.44 -10.61
N VAL A 245 -6.91 12.82 -9.92
CA VAL A 245 -5.90 11.88 -9.41
C VAL A 245 -6.52 10.79 -8.54
N ARG A 246 -7.50 11.13 -7.69
CA ARG A 246 -8.20 10.16 -6.85
C ARG A 246 -9.05 9.12 -7.59
N ARG A 247 -9.39 9.35 -8.86
CA ARG A 247 -10.03 8.32 -9.70
C ARG A 247 -9.05 7.23 -10.08
N TYR A 248 -7.74 7.52 -10.07
CA TYR A 248 -6.71 6.55 -10.33
C TYR A 248 -6.42 5.73 -9.08
N ARG A 249 -6.13 4.45 -9.30
CA ARG A 249 -5.63 3.53 -8.29
C ARG A 249 -4.14 3.82 -8.06
N LEU A 250 -3.85 5.00 -7.49
CA LEU A 250 -2.51 5.44 -7.08
C LEU A 250 -2.40 5.55 -5.55
N GLY A 251 -1.39 4.91 -4.99
CA GLY A 251 -0.92 5.06 -3.61
C GLY A 251 0.29 5.99 -3.57
N PHE A 252 0.40 6.77 -2.48
CA PHE A 252 1.52 7.70 -2.26
C PHE A 252 2.57 7.14 -1.30
N LYS A 253 2.27 6.00 -0.68
CA LYS A 253 3.18 5.26 0.19
C LYS A 253 2.93 3.78 -0.06
N PRO A 254 3.94 2.97 -0.38
CA PRO A 254 3.77 1.53 -0.33
C PRO A 254 3.39 1.12 1.10
N PRO A 255 2.63 0.02 1.27
CA PRO A 255 2.38 -0.53 2.59
C PRO A 255 3.72 -0.92 3.21
N ASN A 256 4.02 -0.40 4.39
CA ASN A 256 5.22 -0.76 5.14
C ASN A 256 5.10 -2.25 5.49
N THR A 257 5.95 -3.06 4.87
CA THR A 257 6.02 -4.50 5.14
C THR A 257 7.05 -4.85 6.19
N ASP A 258 7.90 -3.89 6.56
CA ASP A 258 8.89 -4.09 7.61
C ASP A 258 8.18 -3.88 8.95
N THR A 259 7.83 -5.00 9.58
CA THR A 259 7.45 -5.04 10.98
C THR A 259 8.70 -4.92 11.84
N CYS A 260 8.57 -4.24 12.98
CA CYS A 260 9.68 -4.18 13.94
C CYS A 260 9.86 -5.57 14.55
N SER A 261 11.05 -6.16 14.40
CA SER A 261 11.36 -7.48 14.94
C SER A 261 11.15 -7.59 16.46
N LYS A 262 11.27 -6.48 17.21
CA LYS A 262 10.91 -6.44 18.64
C LYS A 262 9.40 -6.51 18.86
N CYS A 263 8.60 -5.78 18.07
CA CYS A 263 7.14 -5.87 18.14
C CYS A 263 6.64 -7.28 17.82
N ASP A 264 7.21 -7.92 16.79
CA ASP A 264 6.83 -9.30 16.44
C ASP A 264 7.15 -10.28 17.57
N ARG A 265 8.29 -10.10 18.26
CA ARG A 265 8.64 -10.88 19.45
C ARG A 265 7.66 -10.64 20.60
N TYR A 266 7.32 -9.39 20.92
CA TYR A 266 6.36 -9.10 21.98
C TYR A 266 4.98 -9.69 21.67
N GLU A 267 4.53 -9.66 20.41
CA GLU A 267 3.26 -10.25 20.01
C GLU A 267 3.24 -11.78 20.23
N VAL A 268 4.32 -12.46 19.85
CA VAL A 268 4.46 -13.92 20.07
C VAL A 268 4.55 -14.21 21.58
N SER A 269 5.44 -13.52 22.31
CA SER A 269 5.62 -13.72 23.75
C SER A 269 4.35 -13.44 24.55
N LYS A 270 3.51 -12.49 24.14
CA LYS A 270 2.22 -12.22 24.79
C LYS A 270 1.21 -13.35 24.56
N LYS A 271 1.22 -13.96 23.37
CA LYS A 271 0.34 -15.11 23.06
C LYS A 271 0.79 -16.38 23.79
N ASP A 272 2.09 -16.54 23.98
CA ASP A 272 2.70 -17.69 24.65
C ASP A 272 2.82 -17.52 26.19
N ALA A 273 2.42 -16.36 26.73
CA ALA A 273 2.49 -16.08 28.16
C ALA A 273 1.61 -17.06 28.95
N SER A 274 2.21 -17.73 29.94
CA SER A 274 1.52 -18.76 30.72
C SER A 274 0.73 -18.17 31.89
N THR A 275 1.00 -16.92 32.26
CA THR A 275 0.36 -16.21 33.38
C THR A 275 -0.09 -14.82 32.96
N GLU A 276 -1.18 -14.34 33.58
CA GLU A 276 -1.73 -13.01 33.32
C GLU A 276 -0.72 -11.90 33.70
N GLU A 277 0.02 -12.09 34.80
CA GLU A 277 1.04 -11.13 35.24
C GLU A 277 2.19 -10.98 34.23
N GLU A 278 2.61 -12.09 33.61
CA GLU A 278 3.62 -12.07 32.55
C GLU A 278 3.11 -11.37 31.29
N ALA A 279 1.85 -11.62 30.89
CA ALA A 279 1.22 -10.93 29.77
C ALA A 279 1.11 -9.41 30.00
N VAL A 280 0.82 -8.98 31.23
CA VAL A 280 0.77 -7.56 31.62
C VAL A 280 2.15 -6.91 31.55
N ARG A 281 3.21 -7.58 32.03
CA ARG A 281 4.60 -7.07 31.92
C ARG A 281 5.04 -6.93 30.46
N ILE A 282 4.80 -7.96 29.65
CA ILE A 282 5.12 -7.95 28.21
C ILE A 282 4.37 -6.82 27.50
N GLN A 283 3.11 -6.58 27.86
CA GLN A 283 2.34 -5.46 27.33
C GLN A 283 2.93 -4.10 27.74
N ALA A 284 3.34 -3.94 29.00
CA ALA A 284 3.98 -2.71 29.46
C ALA A 284 5.30 -2.42 28.73
N ASP A 285 6.16 -3.43 28.57
CA ASP A 285 7.41 -3.31 27.81
C ASP A 285 7.14 -2.99 26.33
N TRP A 286 6.10 -3.58 25.75
CA TRP A 286 5.69 -3.31 24.39
C TRP A 286 5.18 -1.87 24.23
N ASP A 287 4.37 -1.37 25.17
CA ASP A 287 3.86 -0.01 25.16
C ASP A 287 4.98 1.03 25.33
N ASP A 288 5.98 0.74 26.17
CA ASP A 288 7.18 1.56 26.32
C ASP A 288 8.01 1.59 25.03
N HIS A 289 8.23 0.43 24.38
CA HIS A 289 8.88 0.37 23.08
C HIS A 289 8.16 1.23 22.02
N LEU A 290 6.83 1.17 21.98
CA LEU A 290 6.01 1.98 21.06
C LEU A 290 6.08 3.48 21.40
N ARG A 291 6.17 3.84 22.69
CA ARG A 291 6.36 5.23 23.13
C ARG A 291 7.71 5.78 22.66
N PHE A 292 8.80 5.06 22.92
CA PHE A 292 10.14 5.46 22.46
C PHE A 292 10.22 5.57 20.92
N ALA A 293 9.62 4.64 20.19
CA ALA A 293 9.57 4.71 18.74
C ALA A 293 8.81 5.95 18.23
N LYS A 294 7.69 6.32 18.86
CA LYS A 294 6.93 7.54 18.52
C LYS A 294 7.74 8.81 18.79
N GLU A 295 8.46 8.86 19.90
CA GLU A 295 9.34 9.99 20.25
C GLU A 295 10.49 10.13 19.26
N GLY A 296 11.16 9.01 18.92
CA GLY A 296 12.21 9.00 17.90
C GLY A 296 11.72 9.45 16.52
N MET A 297 10.56 8.97 16.08
CA MET A 297 9.95 9.42 14.81
C MET A 297 9.60 10.92 14.83
N LYS A 298 9.13 11.45 15.96
CA LYS A 298 8.85 12.87 16.13
C LYS A 298 10.13 13.70 16.05
N ALA A 299 11.21 13.24 16.68
CA ALA A 299 12.52 13.88 16.63
C ALA A 299 13.08 13.89 15.19
N MET A 300 13.04 12.76 14.48
CA MET A 300 13.47 12.70 13.07
C MET A 300 12.65 13.64 12.17
N LYS A 301 11.34 13.70 12.36
CA LYS A 301 10.47 14.62 11.60
C LYS A 301 10.81 16.08 11.89
N LYS A 302 11.14 16.41 13.14
CA LYS A 302 11.56 17.76 13.52
C LYS A 302 12.89 18.13 12.85
N LEU A 303 13.88 17.22 12.84
CA LEU A 303 15.14 17.43 12.12
C LEU A 303 14.92 17.63 10.61
N GLN A 304 14.02 16.85 9.99
CA GLN A 304 13.66 17.04 8.57
C GLN A 304 12.90 18.35 8.28
N GLU A 305 12.21 18.93 9.27
CA GLU A 305 11.51 20.20 9.16
C GLU A 305 12.45 21.40 9.44
N ASP A 306 13.46 21.21 10.29
CA ASP A 306 14.50 22.17 10.62
C ASP A 306 15.61 22.23 9.55
N ASP A 307 15.71 21.21 8.68
CA ASP A 307 16.46 21.26 7.41
C ASP A 307 15.78 22.23 6.43
N ASP A 308 15.86 23.54 6.71
CA ASP A 308 15.49 24.59 5.76
C ASP A 308 16.48 24.53 4.58
N PRO A 309 16.01 24.34 3.33
CA PRO A 309 16.89 24.37 2.14
C PRO A 309 17.64 25.70 1.97
N ASN A 310 17.27 26.74 2.73
CA ASN A 310 17.91 28.05 2.74
C ASN A 310 18.90 28.26 3.92
N THR A 311 19.13 27.23 4.74
CA THR A 311 20.21 27.27 5.75
C THR A 311 21.54 27.36 5.00
N ARG A 312 22.26 28.48 5.12
CA ARG A 312 23.58 28.68 4.49
C ARG A 312 24.57 27.66 5.05
N TYR A 313 24.70 26.52 4.40
CA TYR A 313 25.90 25.71 4.53
C TYR A 313 27.05 26.50 3.93
N HIS A 314 28.08 26.77 4.74
CA HIS A 314 29.37 27.19 4.20
C HIS A 314 29.95 26.00 3.44
N VAL A 315 29.77 26.01 2.11
CA VAL A 315 30.47 25.08 1.23
C VAL A 315 31.95 25.47 1.28
N ILE A 316 32.71 24.78 2.11
CA ILE A 316 34.18 24.86 2.09
C ILE A 316 34.61 23.93 0.96
N ALA A 317 35.01 24.51 -0.17
CA ALA A 317 35.64 23.78 -1.25
C ALA A 317 37.08 23.44 -0.83
N LEU A 318 37.28 22.26 -0.25
CA LEU A 318 38.60 21.72 0.01
C LEU A 318 39.21 21.23 -1.31
N LYS A 319 40.39 21.72 -1.65
CA LYS A 319 41.19 21.21 -2.76
C LYS A 319 41.87 19.91 -2.31
N ASN A 320 42.25 19.07 -3.27
CA ASN A 320 42.99 17.84 -2.96
C ASN A 320 44.32 18.12 -2.20
N THR A 321 44.85 19.34 -2.31
CA THR A 321 46.03 19.82 -1.57
C THR A 321 45.76 20.15 -0.09
N ASP A 322 44.50 20.29 0.29
CA ASP A 322 44.08 20.62 1.66
C ASP A 322 43.90 19.34 2.51
N PHE A 323 43.95 18.17 1.87
CA PHE A 323 43.98 16.87 2.53
C PHE A 323 45.43 16.43 2.64
N LEU A 324 45.94 16.35 3.87
CA LEU A 324 47.19 15.65 4.14
C LEU A 324 46.93 14.16 3.98
N ASP A 325 47.68 13.52 3.08
CA ASP A 325 47.63 12.08 2.90
C ASP A 325 47.97 11.40 4.24
N VAL A 326 47.07 10.54 4.71
CA VAL A 326 47.24 9.80 5.97
C VAL A 326 48.52 8.96 5.93
N GLU A 327 48.97 8.58 4.72
CA GLU A 327 50.23 7.87 4.51
C GLU A 327 51.45 8.75 4.81
N VAL A 328 51.40 10.05 4.52
CA VAL A 328 52.48 11.01 4.82
C VAL A 328 52.56 11.28 6.33
N LEU A 329 51.41 11.42 6.99
CA LEU A 329 51.34 11.53 8.45
C LEU A 329 51.84 10.26 9.15
N GLN A 330 51.50 9.08 8.63
CA GLN A 330 52.04 7.83 9.16
C GLN A 330 53.56 7.71 8.97
N GLN A 331 54.12 8.21 7.86
CA GLN A 331 55.56 8.17 7.61
C GLN A 331 56.35 9.08 8.55
N GLU A 332 55.87 10.30 8.81
CA GLU A 332 56.53 11.22 9.74
C GLU A 332 56.46 10.75 11.19
N PHE A 333 55.31 10.23 11.63
CA PHE A 333 55.13 9.79 13.02
C PHE A 333 55.77 8.44 13.34
N THR A 334 55.94 7.54 12.35
CA THR A 334 56.37 6.16 12.62
C THR A 334 57.75 5.80 12.09
N HIS A 335 58.41 6.65 11.31
CA HIS A 335 59.72 6.42 10.66
C HIS A 335 59.85 5.06 9.94
N ARG A 336 58.74 4.46 9.49
CA ARG A 336 58.73 3.15 8.81
C ARG A 336 58.56 3.34 7.30
N LYS A 337 59.42 2.69 6.50
CA LYS A 337 59.29 2.66 5.04
C LYS A 337 58.01 1.91 4.63
N PRO A 338 57.23 2.42 3.66
CA PRO A 338 56.00 1.78 3.21
C PRO A 338 56.29 0.47 2.46
N LYS A 339 55.65 -0.63 2.87
CA LYS A 339 55.47 -1.86 2.07
C LYS A 339 54.16 -1.72 1.26
N PRO A 340 54.05 -2.36 0.08
CA PRO A 340 52.99 -2.11 -0.90
C PRO A 340 51.58 -2.46 -0.37
N PRO A 341 50.51 -1.91 -0.98
CA PRO A 341 49.24 -1.67 -0.31
C PRO A 341 48.34 -2.89 -0.43
N TYR A 342 48.00 -3.54 0.68
CA TYR A 342 46.89 -4.48 0.70
C TYR A 342 46.03 -4.28 1.95
N SER A 343 44.74 -4.02 1.69
CA SER A 343 43.66 -3.80 2.66
C SER A 343 42.80 -5.06 2.80
N PHE A 344 42.06 -5.12 3.89
CA PHE A 344 41.39 -6.22 4.60
C PHE A 344 40.35 -7.09 3.81
N GLN A 345 40.31 -7.03 2.47
CA GLN A 345 39.33 -7.68 1.58
C GLN A 345 39.88 -8.86 0.75
N GLU A 346 41.08 -9.38 1.07
CA GLU A 346 41.78 -10.39 0.26
C GLU A 346 41.48 -11.86 0.61
N ALA A 347 40.21 -12.25 0.62
CA ALA A 347 39.86 -13.67 0.41
C ALA A 347 40.02 -14.01 -1.08
N ARG A 348 40.78 -15.07 -1.43
CA ARG A 348 41.14 -15.34 -2.84
C ARG A 348 40.68 -16.75 -3.31
N SER A 349 39.38 -16.85 -3.64
CA SER A 349 38.65 -17.84 -4.47
C SER A 349 37.83 -18.98 -3.81
N PHE A 350 36.58 -19.14 -4.30
CA PHE A 350 35.72 -20.33 -4.16
C PHE A 350 35.48 -20.87 -5.57
N GLU A 351 35.88 -22.11 -5.87
CA GLU A 351 35.69 -22.69 -7.21
C GLU A 351 34.35 -23.44 -7.26
N LEU A 352 33.32 -22.83 -7.86
CA LEU A 352 32.06 -23.50 -8.18
C LEU A 352 32.18 -24.21 -9.53
N ARG A 353 32.29 -25.54 -9.52
CA ARG A 353 32.18 -26.33 -10.75
C ARG A 353 30.71 -26.60 -11.07
N THR A 354 30.34 -26.45 -12.34
CA THR A 354 28.95 -26.56 -12.83
C THR A 354 28.38 -27.99 -12.71
N THR A 355 29.24 -29.00 -12.53
CA THR A 355 28.87 -30.36 -12.20
C THR A 355 28.64 -30.49 -10.70
N PHE A 356 27.38 -30.30 -10.27
CA PHE A 356 26.93 -30.29 -8.88
C PHE A 356 27.21 -31.59 -8.08
N SER A 357 27.81 -32.62 -8.67
CA SER A 357 28.09 -33.90 -8.03
C SER A 357 29.22 -33.86 -7.01
N ASP A 358 30.18 -32.93 -7.15
CA ASP A 358 31.49 -33.06 -6.48
C ASP A 358 31.71 -32.10 -5.30
N GLY A 359 30.70 -31.31 -4.92
CA GLY A 359 30.78 -30.41 -3.77
C GLY A 359 31.69 -29.20 -3.97
N TYR A 360 31.95 -28.46 -2.89
CA TYR A 360 32.79 -27.27 -2.86
C TYR A 360 34.18 -27.61 -2.32
N PHE A 361 35.22 -26.96 -2.83
CA PHE A 361 36.59 -27.03 -2.32
C PHE A 361 36.97 -25.73 -1.59
N ILE A 362 37.74 -25.86 -0.51
CA ILE A 362 38.34 -24.73 0.21
C ILE A 362 39.86 -24.81 0.01
N CYS A 363 40.45 -23.80 -0.62
CA CYS A 363 41.90 -23.70 -0.88
C CYS A 363 42.47 -22.50 -0.13
N MET A 364 43.72 -22.59 0.33
CA MET A 364 44.36 -21.55 1.16
C MET A 364 45.58 -20.86 0.52
N ASP A 365 46.11 -21.30 -0.63
CA ASP A 365 47.22 -20.61 -1.30
C ASP A 365 47.28 -20.82 -2.83
N TYR A 366 48.23 -20.14 -3.49
CA TYR A 366 48.47 -20.19 -4.94
C TYR A 366 49.10 -21.49 -5.45
N THR A 367 49.38 -22.48 -4.59
CA THR A 367 50.01 -23.74 -5.02
C THR A 367 49.00 -24.83 -5.36
N GLY A 368 47.70 -24.58 -5.13
CA GLY A 368 46.62 -25.37 -5.70
C GLY A 368 46.27 -26.66 -4.95
N GLU A 369 46.79 -26.87 -3.74
CA GLU A 369 46.43 -28.05 -2.93
C GLU A 369 45.15 -27.78 -2.12
N ALA A 370 44.12 -28.60 -2.36
CA ALA A 370 42.81 -28.47 -1.72
C ALA A 370 42.79 -29.16 -0.35
N LEU A 371 42.32 -28.44 0.69
CA LEU A 371 42.31 -28.93 2.08
C LEU A 371 41.18 -29.95 2.34
N GLY A 372 40.19 -30.05 1.44
CA GLY A 372 39.12 -31.04 1.50
C GLY A 372 37.89 -30.67 0.67
N SER A 373 37.11 -31.68 0.28
CA SER A 373 35.83 -31.52 -0.42
C SER A 373 34.64 -31.54 0.56
N VAL A 374 33.77 -30.53 0.50
CA VAL A 374 32.52 -30.50 1.29
C VAL A 374 31.33 -30.64 0.34
N ARG A 375 30.60 -31.76 0.44
CA ARG A 375 29.43 -32.05 -0.40
C ARG A 375 28.15 -31.49 0.24
N LEU A 376 27.58 -30.43 -0.32
CA LEU A 376 26.28 -29.90 0.12
C LEU A 376 25.14 -30.56 -0.69
N MET A 377 24.35 -31.44 -0.06
CA MET A 377 23.14 -31.99 -0.68
C MET A 377 21.94 -31.05 -0.50
N LYS A 378 21.10 -30.94 -1.53
CA LYS A 378 19.92 -30.06 -1.53
C LYS A 378 18.81 -30.65 -0.66
N GLY A 379 18.52 -29.99 0.45
CA GLY A 379 17.25 -30.05 1.21
C GLY A 379 16.60 -31.44 1.38
N GLN A 380 17.07 -32.23 2.35
CA GLN A 380 16.25 -33.27 2.98
C GLN A 380 16.36 -33.17 4.51
N ALA A 381 15.21 -33.30 5.19
CA ALA A 381 14.96 -32.98 6.59
C ALA A 381 15.60 -33.94 7.63
N ARG A 382 16.64 -34.70 7.26
CA ARG A 382 17.37 -35.58 8.19
C ARG A 382 18.86 -35.30 8.05
N LEU A 383 19.31 -34.23 8.69
CA LEU A 383 20.74 -33.89 8.73
C LEU A 383 21.42 -34.70 9.83
N SER A 384 22.37 -35.56 9.46
CA SER A 384 23.27 -36.20 10.41
C SER A 384 24.35 -35.19 10.82
N ARG A 385 24.21 -34.55 11.99
CA ARG A 385 25.10 -33.48 12.48
C ARG A 385 26.60 -33.84 12.48
N HIS A 386 26.94 -35.13 12.56
CA HIS A 386 28.33 -35.59 12.58
C HIS A 386 29.10 -35.37 11.25
N LEU A 387 28.41 -35.18 10.12
CA LEU A 387 29.06 -34.88 8.83
C LEU A 387 29.54 -33.42 8.70
N PHE A 388 29.16 -32.56 9.64
CA PHE A 388 29.61 -31.16 9.76
C PHE A 388 30.42 -30.93 11.05
N ASP A 389 30.92 -32.01 11.66
CA ASP A 389 31.71 -31.91 12.88
C ASP A 389 33.15 -31.50 12.56
N LEU A 390 33.41 -30.20 12.67
CA LEU A 390 34.73 -29.62 12.47
C LEU A 390 35.68 -29.84 13.67
N SER A 391 35.23 -30.50 14.74
CA SER A 391 36.08 -30.77 15.92
C SER A 391 37.26 -31.71 15.62
N GLN A 392 37.15 -32.53 14.58
CA GLN A 392 38.17 -33.49 14.15
C GLN A 392 39.12 -32.92 13.07
N THR A 393 38.80 -31.75 12.49
CA THR A 393 39.62 -31.11 11.45
C THR A 393 40.85 -30.46 12.08
N GLN A 394 42.05 -30.96 11.75
CA GLN A 394 43.30 -30.35 12.17
C GLN A 394 43.51 -29.02 11.43
N LEU A 395 43.28 -27.91 12.14
CA LEU A 395 43.56 -26.58 11.62
C LEU A 395 45.07 -26.30 11.68
N PRO A 396 45.68 -25.77 10.61
CA PRO A 396 47.10 -25.45 10.60
C PRO A 396 47.42 -24.35 11.63
N GLN A 397 48.52 -24.52 12.35
CA GLN A 397 48.93 -23.61 13.42
C GLN A 397 49.39 -22.27 12.81
N LYS A 398 48.59 -21.21 13.02
CA LYS A 398 48.84 -19.88 12.43
C LYS A 398 50.18 -19.27 12.84
N TYR A 399 50.69 -19.61 14.01
CA TYR A 399 51.99 -19.17 14.50
C TYR A 399 52.83 -20.39 14.89
N PRO A 400 53.99 -20.61 14.25
CA PRO A 400 54.86 -21.74 14.57
C PRO A 400 55.52 -21.62 15.95
N GLN A 401 55.56 -20.41 16.52
CA GLN A 401 56.02 -20.13 17.89
C GLN A 401 54.89 -19.49 18.70
N LYS A 402 54.82 -19.82 19.99
CA LYS A 402 53.84 -19.25 20.93
C LYS A 402 54.08 -17.74 21.03
N ARG A 403 53.03 -16.93 20.85
CA ARG A 403 53.10 -15.47 20.98
C ARG A 403 52.43 -15.03 22.26
N ARG A 404 53.11 -14.17 23.03
CA ARG A 404 52.53 -13.54 24.23
C ARG A 404 51.52 -12.47 23.86
N LEU A 405 50.47 -12.36 24.66
CA LEU A 405 49.54 -11.26 24.59
C LEU A 405 50.17 -10.02 25.24
N GLN A 406 49.90 -8.85 24.66
CA GLN A 406 50.28 -7.58 25.30
C GLN A 406 49.44 -7.38 26.57
N SER A 407 50.04 -6.85 27.64
CA SER A 407 49.39 -6.61 28.94
C SER A 407 48.04 -5.90 28.83
N GLY A 408 47.95 -4.82 28.08
CA GLY A 408 46.68 -4.10 27.86
C GLY A 408 45.59 -4.94 27.15
N LYS A 409 45.96 -5.96 26.36
CA LYS A 409 44.98 -6.87 25.76
C LYS A 409 44.47 -7.90 26.77
N VAL A 410 45.29 -8.30 27.74
CA VAL A 410 44.87 -9.18 28.83
C VAL A 410 43.87 -8.44 29.73
N GLU A 411 44.12 -7.16 30.05
CA GLU A 411 43.19 -6.31 30.79
C GLU A 411 41.87 -6.11 30.05
N HIS A 412 41.91 -5.82 28.75
CA HIS A 412 40.69 -5.72 27.94
C HIS A 412 39.90 -7.05 27.93
N LEU A 413 40.57 -8.20 27.85
CA LEU A 413 39.91 -9.50 27.92
C LEU A 413 39.22 -9.70 29.28
N GLN A 414 39.87 -9.35 30.39
CA GLN A 414 39.27 -9.40 31.73
C GLN A 414 38.06 -8.48 31.86
N GLN A 415 38.12 -7.26 31.34
CA GLN A 415 37.01 -6.31 31.35
C GLN A 415 35.82 -6.77 30.48
N LEU A 416 36.09 -7.51 29.41
CA LEU A 416 35.09 -8.04 28.49
C LEU A 416 34.43 -9.32 29.00
N MET A 417 35.07 -10.07 29.93
CA MET A 417 34.52 -11.33 30.46
C MET A 417 33.10 -11.20 31.01
N ARG A 418 32.75 -10.07 31.65
CA ARG A 418 31.41 -9.81 32.18
C ARG A 418 30.29 -9.78 31.13
N TYR A 419 30.64 -9.60 29.85
CA TYR A 419 29.70 -9.55 28.73
C TYR A 419 29.67 -10.85 27.91
N ILE A 420 30.52 -11.83 28.23
CA ILE A 420 30.64 -13.09 27.50
C ILE A 420 29.83 -14.17 28.23
N PRO A 421 28.99 -14.97 27.55
CA PRO A 421 28.26 -16.07 28.17
C PRO A 421 29.19 -17.12 28.82
N GLU A 422 28.82 -17.65 29.99
CA GLU A 422 29.65 -18.56 30.81
C GLU A 422 30.20 -19.77 30.03
N ALA A 423 29.41 -20.35 29.12
CA ALA A 423 29.81 -21.47 28.29
C ALA A 423 31.07 -21.20 27.44
N ASN A 424 31.35 -19.94 27.13
CA ASN A 424 32.45 -19.53 26.26
C ASN A 424 33.60 -18.85 27.03
N GLN A 425 33.49 -18.71 28.35
CA GLN A 425 34.51 -18.07 29.18
C GLN A 425 35.71 -18.99 29.49
N GLN A 426 35.52 -20.31 29.50
CA GLN A 426 36.53 -21.29 29.93
C GLN A 426 37.86 -21.16 29.17
N TYR A 427 37.80 -21.00 27.84
CA TYR A 427 39.00 -20.86 27.01
C TYR A 427 39.72 -19.52 27.22
N LEU A 428 38.96 -18.44 27.41
CA LEU A 428 39.53 -17.11 27.64
C LEU A 428 40.18 -17.01 29.02
N GLN A 429 39.59 -17.62 30.04
CA GLN A 429 40.19 -17.75 31.37
C GLN A 429 41.48 -18.57 31.32
N TYR A 430 41.51 -19.66 30.55
CA TYR A 430 42.73 -20.45 30.33
C TYR A 430 43.86 -19.61 29.70
N ILE A 431 43.55 -18.80 28.69
CA ILE A 431 44.53 -17.91 28.05
C ILE A 431 45.08 -16.87 29.03
N ILE A 432 44.21 -16.21 29.80
CA ILE A 432 44.62 -15.19 30.78
C ILE A 432 45.53 -15.81 31.84
N ARG A 433 45.15 -16.97 32.38
CA ARG A 433 45.95 -17.70 33.38
C ARG A 433 47.32 -18.11 32.83
N LYS A 434 47.36 -18.62 31.60
CA LYS A 434 48.61 -19.03 30.94
C LYS A 434 49.53 -17.85 30.65
N GLN A 435 48.99 -16.66 30.42
CA GLN A 435 49.79 -15.46 30.23
C GLN A 435 50.37 -14.97 31.56
N GLN A 436 49.59 -15.00 32.64
CA GLN A 436 50.04 -14.64 33.98
C GLN A 436 51.15 -15.59 34.49
N GLU A 437 51.00 -16.90 34.29
CA GLU A 437 52.04 -17.90 34.62
C GLU A 437 53.37 -17.62 33.90
N LEU A 438 53.34 -17.08 32.68
CA LEU A 438 54.53 -16.75 31.89
C LEU A 438 55.14 -15.39 32.26
N ASP A 439 54.37 -14.49 32.83
CA ASP A 439 54.85 -13.18 33.28
C ASP A 439 55.47 -13.29 34.69
N ASP A 440 55.01 -14.25 35.52
CA ASP A 440 55.61 -14.57 36.82
C ASP A 440 56.98 -15.27 36.67
N GLU A 441 57.15 -16.15 35.67
CA GLU A 441 58.45 -16.80 35.37
C GLU A 441 59.53 -15.78 34.98
N ASP A 442 59.20 -14.77 34.17
CA ASP A 442 60.14 -13.72 33.75
C ASP A 442 60.52 -12.76 34.91
N SER A 443 59.67 -12.61 35.92
CA SER A 443 59.97 -11.74 37.07
C SER A 443 60.97 -12.35 38.08
N SER A 444 61.31 -13.63 37.91
CA SER A 444 62.23 -14.36 38.79
C SER A 444 63.68 -14.44 38.27
N GLU A 445 63.96 -13.82 37.11
CA GLU A 445 65.28 -13.87 36.45
C GLU A 445 66.09 -12.55 36.56
N ASP A 446 65.55 -11.48 37.17
CA ASP A 446 66.19 -10.14 37.26
C ASP A 446 66.54 -9.69 38.70
N GLU A 447 67.02 -10.60 39.56
CA GLU A 447 67.83 -10.23 40.74
C GLU A 447 69.26 -10.75 40.53
N ASP A 448 70.13 -9.96 39.89
CA ASP A 448 71.58 -9.90 40.15
C ASP A 448 72.26 -8.84 39.25
N ASP A 449 73.07 -7.98 39.88
CA ASP A 449 74.09 -7.05 39.35
C ASP A 449 73.60 -5.91 38.40
N ASP A 450 73.96 -4.63 38.57
CA ASP A 450 75.23 -4.10 39.00
C ASP A 450 75.11 -2.63 39.46
N VAL A 451 75.94 -2.29 40.43
CA VAL A 451 76.06 -1.00 41.11
C VAL A 451 76.82 0.00 40.22
N LEU A 452 76.29 1.20 39.98
CA LEU A 452 77.12 2.40 39.78
C LEU A 452 76.41 3.70 40.24
N GLN A 453 76.88 4.20 41.38
CA GLN A 453 76.77 5.58 41.85
C GLN A 453 77.52 6.55 40.92
N TYR A 454 77.00 7.75 40.66
CA TYR A 454 77.80 8.99 40.69
C TYR A 454 76.90 10.25 40.84
N ASP A 455 77.40 11.17 41.65
CA ASP A 455 76.72 12.27 42.33
C ASP A 455 76.50 13.58 41.53
N SER A 456 75.52 14.36 42.05
CA SER A 456 75.48 15.82 42.32
C SER A 456 76.00 16.89 41.34
N GLU A 457 75.15 17.91 41.11
CA GLU A 457 75.33 19.36 41.43
C GLU A 457 74.37 20.19 40.54
N ASP A 458 73.34 20.81 41.17
CA ASP A 458 73.16 22.27 41.36
C ASP A 458 72.52 22.97 40.12
N GLU A 459 71.62 23.95 40.19
CA GLU A 459 71.26 24.90 41.24
C GLU A 459 69.88 25.51 40.89
N THR A 460 69.11 25.80 41.95
CA THR A 460 68.06 26.82 42.19
C THR A 460 67.46 27.68 41.05
N CYS A 461 66.14 27.94 41.10
CA CYS A 461 65.61 29.20 41.66
C CYS A 461 64.07 29.19 41.80
N VAL A 462 63.64 29.76 42.93
CA VAL A 462 62.27 29.94 43.45
C VAL A 462 61.66 31.20 42.84
N ASP A 463 60.35 31.22 42.57
CA ASP A 463 59.43 32.26 43.08
C ASP A 463 57.98 32.02 42.65
N ASP A 464 57.13 31.97 43.68
CA ASP A 464 55.66 32.01 43.68
C ASP A 464 55.29 33.34 44.36
N PRO A 465 54.26 34.07 43.90
CA PRO A 465 53.25 34.44 44.89
C PRO A 465 51.82 34.44 44.34
N GLN A 466 51.03 33.47 44.82
CA GLN A 466 49.77 33.58 45.56
C GLN A 466 48.78 34.79 45.45
N PRO A 467 47.49 34.55 45.76
CA PRO A 467 46.30 35.28 45.28
C PRO A 467 45.68 36.24 46.32
N ARG A 468 44.65 37.02 45.93
CA ARG A 468 43.64 37.66 46.81
C ARG A 468 42.37 37.98 45.99
N GLN A 469 41.21 37.45 46.38
CA GLN A 469 40.15 38.05 47.23
C GLN A 469 39.44 39.22 46.51
N GLU A 470 38.11 39.32 46.46
CA GLU A 470 37.09 38.94 47.46
C GLU A 470 35.93 38.09 46.91
#